data_AF-D7JC65-F1
#
_entry.id   AF-D7JC65-F1
#
_cell.length_a   1.000
_cell.length_b   1.000
_cell.length_c   1.000
_cell.angle_alpha   90.00
_cell.angle_beta   90.00
_cell.angle_gamma   90.00
#
_symmetry.space_group_name_H-M   'P 1'
#
loop_
_entity.id
_entity.type
_entity.pdbx_description
1 polymer ?
#
loop_
_entity_poly.entity_id
_entity_poly.type
_entity_poly.pdbx_seq_one_letter_code
_entity_poly.pdbx_strand_id
1 'polypeptide(L)' 'MKHLNELQRYTIRRMRKDKKTQSEIARYIGASQAIVSKKFNRSSDTSGRSKAQINLSDNTSPKQ' A
#
# COMPACT_ATOMS: atom_id res chain seq x y z
N MET A 1 2.70 -12.77 -13.09
CA MET A 1 3.48 -12.42 -11.87
C MET A 1 2.86 -13.13 -10.67
N LYS A 2 3.67 -13.78 -9.81
CA LYS A 2 3.16 -14.41 -8.59
C LYS A 2 2.66 -13.33 -7.62
N HIS A 3 1.42 -13.47 -7.17
CA HIS A 3 0.79 -12.54 -6.25
C HIS A 3 1.10 -12.97 -4.81
N LEU A 4 1.40 -12.01 -3.92
CA LEU A 4 1.62 -12.32 -2.50
C LEU A 4 0.32 -12.82 -1.86
N ASN A 5 0.42 -13.91 -1.11
CA ASN A 5 -0.68 -14.40 -0.29
C ASN A 5 -0.91 -13.49 0.94
N GLU A 6 -2.03 -13.66 1.65
CA GLU A 6 -2.41 -12.77 2.75
C GLU A 6 -1.41 -12.84 3.92
N LEU A 7 -0.91 -14.03 4.22
CA LEU A 7 0.11 -14.25 5.26
C LEU A 7 1.40 -13.48 4.94
N GLN A 8 1.89 -13.57 3.70
CA GLN A 8 3.08 -12.84 3.26
C GLN A 8 2.86 -11.32 3.32
N ARG A 9 1.67 -10.83 2.96
CA ARG A 9 1.34 -9.39 3.08
C ARG A 9 1.33 -8.94 4.53
N TYR A 10 0.78 -9.74 5.43
CA TYR A 10 0.78 -9.47 6.87
C TYR A 10 2.22 -9.44 7.41
N THR A 11 3.03 -10.43 7.07
CA THR A 11 4.44 -10.52 7.46
C THR A 11 5.24 -9.31 6.99
N ILE A 12 5.06 -8.88 5.73
CA ILE A 12 5.70 -7.66 5.21
C ILE A 12 5.33 -6.42 6.05
N ARG A 13 4.04 -6.26 6.40
CA ARG A 13 3.58 -5.14 7.23
C ARG A 13 4.17 -5.18 8.64
N ARG A 14 4.21 -6.36 9.28
CA ARG A 14 4.78 -6.53 10.62
C ARG A 14 6.28 -6.23 10.63
N MET A 15 7.05 -6.88 9.78
CA MET A 15 8.50 -6.70 9.73
C MET A 15 8.90 -5.27 9.33
N ARG A 16 8.08 -4.57 8.54
CA ARG A 16 8.28 -3.14 8.27
C ARG A 16 8.14 -2.29 9.54
N LYS A 17 7.18 -2.60 10.43
CA LYS A 17 7.08 -1.94 11.75
C LYS A 17 8.33 -2.20 12.59
N ASP A 18 8.90 -3.39 12.48
CA ASP A 18 10.16 -3.78 13.10
C ASP A 18 11.40 -3.20 12.40
N LYS A 19 11.22 -2.24 11.46
CA LYS A 19 12.26 -1.57 10.68
C LYS A 19 13.18 -2.51 9.89
N LYS A 20 12.72 -3.71 9.54
CA LYS A 20 13.46 -4.65 8.69
C LYS A 20 13.57 -4.12 7.26
N THR A 21 14.71 -4.37 6.64
CA THR A 21 14.99 -4.00 5.25
C THR A 21 14.18 -4.86 4.27
N GLN A 22 13.94 -4.35 3.05
CA GLN A 22 13.22 -5.10 2.01
C GLN A 22 13.90 -6.44 1.70
N SER A 23 15.23 -6.48 1.72
CA SER A 23 16.02 -7.69 1.44
C SER A 23 15.91 -8.73 2.56
N GLU A 24 15.88 -8.32 3.83
CA GLU A 24 15.58 -9.23 4.95
C GLU A 24 14.17 -9.81 4.84
N ILE A 25 13.18 -8.97 4.54
CA ILE A 25 11.80 -9.41 4.40
C ILE A 25 11.65 -10.38 3.22
N ALA A 26 12.27 -10.08 2.08
CA ALA A 26 12.27 -10.91 0.88
C ALA A 26 12.85 -12.31 1.15
N ARG A 27 13.99 -12.36 1.85
CA ARG A 27 14.62 -13.62 2.30
C ARG A 27 13.71 -14.41 3.24
N TYR A 28 13.08 -13.74 4.20
CA TYR A 28 12.22 -14.39 5.18
C TYR A 28 10.96 -15.04 4.55
N ILE A 29 10.31 -14.35 3.61
CA ILE A 29 9.06 -14.84 3.00
C ILE A 29 9.26 -15.67 1.73
N GLY A 30 10.51 -15.86 1.29
CA GLY A 30 10.84 -16.55 0.05
C GLY A 30 10.29 -15.86 -1.21
N ALA A 31 10.33 -14.52 -1.25
CA ALA A 31 9.85 -13.74 -2.40
C ALA A 31 10.97 -12.87 -2.98
N SER A 32 10.78 -12.38 -4.21
CA SER A 32 11.72 -11.43 -4.80
C SER A 32 11.59 -10.05 -4.17
N GLN A 33 12.72 -9.36 -4.06
CA GLN A 33 12.77 -8.00 -3.54
C GLN A 33 11.89 -7.03 -4.35
N ALA A 34 11.75 -7.26 -5.67
CA ALA A 34 10.87 -6.48 -6.54
C ALA A 34 9.39 -6.55 -6.10
N ILE A 35 8.92 -7.74 -5.70
CA ILE A 35 7.54 -7.93 -5.21
C ILE A 35 7.33 -7.21 -3.87
N VAL A 36 8.32 -7.30 -2.97
CA VAL A 36 8.29 -6.60 -1.66
C VAL A 36 8.29 -5.09 -1.86
N SER A 37 9.15 -4.56 -2.73
CA SER A 37 9.22 -3.13 -3.07
C SER A 37 7.89 -2.59 -3.61
N LYS A 38 7.25 -3.33 -4.54
CA LYS A 38 5.92 -2.95 -5.06
C LYS A 38 4.86 -2.88 -3.96
N LYS A 39 4.89 -3.77 -2.96
CA LYS A 39 3.98 -3.73 -1.81
C LYS A 39 4.28 -2.57 -0.86
N PHE A 40 5.56 -2.21 -0.69
CA PHE A 40 5.99 -1.05 0.10
C PHE A 40 5.46 0.26 -0.48
N ASN A 41 5.60 0.45 -1.80
CA ASN A 41 5.15 1.66 -2.51
C ASN A 41 3.62 1.77 -2.55
N ARG A 42 2.90 0.65 -2.71
CA ARG A 42 1.43 0.63 -2.63
C ARG A 42 0.89 1.03 -1.25
N SER A 43 1.66 0.76 -0.19
CA SER A 43 1.23 1.07 1.18
C SER A 43 1.45 2.54 1.56
N SER A 44 2.36 3.25 0.90
CA SER A 44 2.51 4.71 1.06
C SER A 44 1.42 5.48 0.32
N ASP A 45 0.92 4.96 -0.81
CA ASP A 45 -0.23 5.58 -1.53
C ASP A 45 -1.51 5.59 -0.68
N THR A 46 -1.70 4.59 0.18
CA THR A 46 -2.90 4.52 1.05
C THR A 46 -2.77 5.30 2.36
N SER A 47 -1.57 5.72 2.77
CA SER A 47 -1.41 6.54 3.98
C SER A 47 -1.36 8.05 3.70
N GLY A 48 -1.46 8.45 2.43
CA GLY A 48 -1.41 9.85 1.99
C GLY A 48 -2.62 10.34 1.19
N ARG A 49 -3.65 9.51 0.99
CA ARG A 49 -4.80 9.87 0.15
C ARG A 49 -6.13 9.84 0.92
N SER A 50 -6.21 10.72 1.90
CA SER A 50 -7.46 11.35 2.33
C SER A 50 -7.33 12.87 2.21
N LYS A 51 -6.87 13.39 1.05
CA LYS A 51 -7.13 14.76 0.58
C LYS A 51 -7.15 14.75 -0.95
N ALA A 52 -8.28 15.17 -1.53
CA ALA A 52 -8.64 15.23 -2.96
C ALA A 52 -8.87 13.84 -3.64
N GLN A 53 -10.06 13.45 -4.10
CA GLN A 53 -11.24 14.20 -4.51
C GLN A 53 -12.47 13.32 -4.24
N ILE A 54 -13.24 13.69 -3.22
CA ILE A 54 -14.68 13.45 -3.17
C ILE A 54 -15.25 14.61 -4.00
N ASN A 55 -15.46 14.41 -5.30
CA ASN A 55 -16.35 15.28 -6.05
C ASN A 55 -17.74 14.65 -5.98
N LEU A 56 -18.37 14.74 -4.80
CA LEU A 56 -19.81 14.51 -4.68
C LEU A 56 -20.34 15.21 -3.42
N SER A 57 -20.92 16.40 -3.62
CA SER A 57 -22.13 16.94 -2.96
C SER A 57 -22.21 18.43 -3.31
N ASP A 58 -23.02 18.84 -4.28
CA ASP A 58 -24.46 19.13 -4.13
C ASP A 58 -24.73 20.63 -3.92
N ASN A 59 -25.39 21.20 -4.95
CA ASN A 59 -26.39 22.27 -4.94
C ASN A 59 -26.00 23.71 -4.56
N THR A 60 -25.97 24.60 -5.57
CA THR A 60 -26.55 25.95 -5.44
C THR A 60 -27.03 26.54 -6.79
N SER A 61 -28.35 26.57 -6.94
CA SER A 61 -29.24 27.44 -7.75
C SER A 61 -29.08 27.62 -9.27
N PRO A 62 -30.17 27.48 -10.06
CA PRO A 62 -30.20 27.92 -11.45
C PRO A 62 -30.31 29.45 -11.49
N LYS A 63 -29.38 30.12 -12.18
CA LYS A 63 -29.53 31.54 -12.53
C LYS A 63 -30.02 31.64 -13.96
N GLN A 64 -31.30 32.04 -14.03
CA GLN A 64 -32.05 32.81 -15.04
C GLN A 64 -31.72 32.59 -16.52
#